data_AF-A0A374P195-F1
#
_entry.id   AF-A0A374P195-F1
#
_cell.length_a   1.000
_cell.length_b   1.000
_cell.length_c   1.000
_cell.angle_alpha   90.00
_cell.angle_beta   90.00
_cell.angle_gamma   90.00
#
_symmetry.space_group_name_H-M   'P 1'
#
loop_
_entity.id
_entity.type
_entity.pdbx_description
1 polymer ?
#
loop_
_entity_poly.entity_id
_entity_poly.type
_entity_poly.pdbx_seq_one_letter_code
_entity_poly.pdbx_strand_id
1 'polypeptide(L)'
;MKNKLRNITVRKQLFVYWYLSGKDFVLNITPKEDKTAKVALVFNGVAPDDDPIMFWAFYEIKALKDNTETLICLTRPKIIAEIISFLLDNTDNPFKKGHTNVLNDAMILLNKMGYTDLNPIWIREW
;
A
#
# COMPACT_ATOMS: atom_id res chain seq x y z
N MET A 1 -1.76 5.35 14.60
CA MET A 1 -1.14 6.37 13.72
C MET A 1 -2.18 7.31 13.08
N LYS A 2 -1.94 8.63 13.01
CA LYS A 2 -2.94 9.65 12.54
C LYS A 2 -3.29 9.49 11.05
N ASN A 3 -4.58 9.27 10.75
CA ASN A 3 -5.21 9.31 9.42
C ASN A 3 -5.12 10.72 8.78
N LYS A 4 -3.93 11.16 8.37
CA LYS A 4 -3.78 12.41 7.63
C LYS A 4 -3.95 12.13 6.13
N LEU A 5 -4.99 12.71 5.55
CA LEU A 5 -5.18 12.73 4.10
C LEU A 5 -4.01 13.46 3.43
N ARG A 6 -3.47 12.86 2.37
CA ARG A 6 -2.35 13.39 1.58
C ARG A 6 -2.74 13.45 0.11
N ASN A 7 -2.15 14.40 -0.61
CA ASN A 7 -2.35 14.54 -2.06
C ASN A 7 -1.08 14.06 -2.79
N ILE A 8 -1.25 13.47 -3.98
CA ILE A 8 -0.16 13.13 -4.88
C ILE A 8 -0.61 13.26 -6.33
N THR A 9 0.25 13.80 -7.20
CA THR A 9 -0.03 13.89 -8.64
C THR A 9 0.69 12.78 -9.36
N VAL A 10 -0.03 11.99 -10.14
CA VAL A 10 0.50 10.88 -10.95
C VAL A 10 -0.06 11.05 -12.36
N ARG A 11 0.82 11.15 -13.37
CA ARG A 11 0.44 11.32 -14.79
C ARG A 11 -0.54 12.47 -15.02
N LYS A 12 -0.29 13.63 -14.38
CA LYS A 12 -1.14 14.84 -14.44
C LYS A 12 -2.53 14.69 -13.79
N GLN A 13 -2.85 13.55 -13.18
CA GLN A 13 -4.06 13.36 -12.39
C GLN A 13 -3.76 13.44 -10.90
N LEU A 14 -4.64 14.12 -10.15
CA LEU A 14 -4.48 14.33 -8.71
C LEU A 14 -5.23 13.24 -7.93
N PHE A 15 -4.52 12.59 -7.01
CA PHE A 15 -5.06 11.56 -6.12
C PHE A 15 -4.97 12.00 -4.67
N VAL A 16 -5.93 11.53 -3.87
CA VAL A 16 -5.91 11.61 -2.41
C VAL A 16 -5.64 10.21 -1.88
N TYR A 17 -4.74 10.10 -0.90
CA TYR A 17 -4.45 8.85 -0.23
C TYR A 17 -4.31 9.01 1.28
N TRP A 18 -4.53 7.91 1.99
CA TRP A 18 -4.26 7.76 3.42
C TRP A 18 -4.00 6.28 3.71
N TYR A 19 -3.42 6.00 4.86
CA TYR A 19 -3.13 4.63 5.22
C TYR A 19 -3.29 4.38 6.73
N LEU A 20 -3.57 3.12 7.03
CA LEU A 20 -3.52 2.55 8.37
C LEU A 20 -2.37 1.54 8.41
N SER A 21 -1.65 1.50 9.53
CA SER A 21 -0.59 0.53 9.78
C SER A 21 -0.90 -0.16 11.11
N GLY A 22 -0.69 -1.47 11.12
CA GLY A 22 -0.92 -2.41 12.21
C GLY A 22 -0.45 -3.79 11.72
N LYS A 23 -1.10 -4.86 12.17
CA LYS A 23 -0.85 -6.22 11.64
C LYS A 23 -1.02 -6.29 10.11
N ASP A 24 -1.93 -5.48 9.58
CA ASP A 24 -2.04 -5.21 8.15
C ASP A 24 -1.72 -3.74 7.87
N PHE A 25 -1.13 -3.48 6.71
CA PHE A 25 -1.01 -2.13 6.17
C PHE A 25 -2.09 -1.90 5.11
N VAL A 26 -2.96 -0.91 5.33
CA VAL A 26 -4.08 -0.61 4.41
C VAL A 26 -3.86 0.74 3.76
N LEU A 27 -3.54 0.75 2.46
CA LEU A 27 -3.42 1.95 1.64
C LEU A 27 -4.74 2.24 0.93
N ASN A 28 -5.33 3.40 1.20
CA ASN A 28 -6.53 3.86 0.54
C ASN A 28 -6.17 4.96 -0.47
N ILE A 29 -6.70 4.86 -1.68
CA ILE A 29 -6.44 5.79 -2.78
C ILE A 29 -7.76 6.15 -3.46
N THR A 30 -7.94 7.41 -3.79
CA THR A 30 -9.09 7.90 -4.58
C THR A 30 -8.66 9.03 -5.51
N PRO A 31 -9.14 9.09 -6.77
CA PRO A 31 -8.98 10.27 -7.61
C PRO A 31 -9.64 11.49 -6.94
N LYS A 32 -8.99 12.64 -6.93
CA LYS A 32 -9.53 13.83 -6.26
C LYS A 32 -10.81 14.35 -6.93
N GLU A 33 -10.90 14.19 -8.25
CA GLU A 33 -12.04 14.62 -9.07
C GLU A 33 -13.26 13.71 -8.92
N ASP A 34 -13.05 12.43 -8.60
CA ASP A 34 -14.12 11.46 -8.36
C ASP A 34 -13.87 10.68 -7.07
N LYS A 35 -14.34 11.26 -5.96
CA LYS A 35 -14.23 10.67 -4.62
C LYS A 35 -15.04 9.38 -4.45
N THR A 36 -15.91 9.04 -5.41
CA THR A 36 -16.73 7.83 -5.35
C THR A 36 -15.99 6.61 -5.91
N ALA A 37 -14.92 6.82 -6.68
CA ALA A 37 -14.01 5.76 -7.10
C ALA A 37 -12.91 5.59 -6.07
N LYS A 38 -12.86 4.43 -5.40
CA LYS A 38 -11.90 4.16 -4.33
C LYS A 38 -11.23 2.81 -4.51
N VAL A 39 -9.94 2.77 -4.21
CA VAL A 39 -9.16 1.54 -4.11
C VAL A 39 -8.58 1.42 -2.72
N ALA A 40 -8.73 0.26 -2.09
CA ALA A 40 -8.08 -0.10 -0.85
C ALA A 40 -7.15 -1.30 -1.10
N LEU A 41 -5.86 -1.12 -0.82
CA LEU A 41 -4.84 -2.15 -0.94
C LEU A 41 -4.48 -2.61 0.47
N VAL A 42 -4.73 -3.88 0.77
CA VAL A 42 -4.42 -4.50 2.06
C VAL A 42 -3.16 -5.34 1.88
N PHE A 43 -2.08 -4.92 2.53
CA PHE A 43 -0.83 -5.68 2.60
C PHE A 43 -0.86 -6.43 3.93
N ASN A 44 -0.89 -7.76 3.88
CA ASN A 44 -0.89 -8.60 5.07
C ASN A 44 0.52 -9.12 5.36
N GLY A 45 0.75 -9.49 6.61
CA GLY A 45 1.97 -10.18 7.03
C GLY A 45 1.69 -11.14 8.18
N VAL A 46 2.58 -12.10 8.37
CA VAL A 46 2.57 -12.94 9.57
C VAL A 46 3.38 -12.23 10.65
N ALA A 47 2.68 -11.66 11.62
CA ALA A 47 3.30 -10.98 12.76
C ALA A 47 4.05 -11.98 13.66
N PRO A 48 5.08 -11.53 14.39
CA PRO A 48 5.66 -12.32 15.48
C PRO A 48 4.61 -12.59 16.58
N ASP A 49 4.96 -13.44 17.54
CA ASP A 49 4.08 -13.78 18.66
C ASP A 49 3.48 -12.54 19.33
N ASP A 50 2.21 -12.66 19.72
CA ASP A 50 1.44 -11.56 20.29
C ASP A 50 2.03 -11.12 21.64
N ASP A 51 2.15 -9.79 21.80
CA ASP A 51 2.57 -9.15 23.04
C ASP A 51 1.31 -8.57 23.72
N PRO A 52 1.08 -8.82 25.03
CA PRO A 52 -0.13 -8.35 25.72
C PRO A 52 -0.16 -6.83 25.94
N ILE A 53 0.96 -6.14 25.74
CA ILE A 53 1.12 -4.70 26.02
C ILE A 53 1.32 -3.90 24.74
N MET A 54 2.06 -4.46 23.77
CA MET A 54 2.39 -3.79 22.50
C MET A 54 1.62 -4.39 21.33
N PHE A 55 1.34 -3.58 20.32
CA PHE A 55 0.83 -4.08 19.05
C PHE A 55 1.91 -4.07 17.97
N TRP A 56 1.87 -5.08 17.11
CA TRP A 56 2.73 -5.15 15.93
C TRP A 56 2.18 -4.30 14.80
N ALA A 57 3.06 -3.51 14.20
CA ALA A 57 2.79 -2.77 12.98
C ALA A 57 3.89 -3.02 11.95
N PHE A 58 3.56 -2.86 10.67
CA PHE A 58 4.58 -2.72 9.64
C PHE A 58 4.16 -1.69 8.60
N TYR A 59 5.17 -1.08 7.99
CA TYR A 59 5.01 -0.25 6.80
C TYR A 59 6.25 -0.30 5.88
N GLU A 60 7.22 -1.12 6.25
CA GLU A 60 8.39 -1.44 5.44
C GLU A 60 8.38 -2.94 5.14
N ILE A 61 8.80 -3.28 3.92
CA ILE A 61 8.92 -4.65 3.43
C ILE A 61 10.31 -4.81 2.86
N LYS A 62 11.10 -5.74 3.40
CA LYS A 62 12.32 -6.21 2.77
C LYS A 62 11.93 -7.08 1.58
N ALA A 63 12.55 -6.86 0.42
CA ALA A 63 12.25 -7.58 -0.79
C ALA A 63 13.51 -7.75 -1.65
N LEU A 64 13.41 -8.56 -2.70
CA LEU A 64 14.38 -8.63 -3.79
C LEU A 64 13.77 -8.01 -5.05
N LYS A 65 14.56 -7.21 -5.77
CA LYS A 65 14.24 -6.76 -7.13
C LYS A 65 15.45 -6.99 -8.01
N ASP A 66 15.29 -7.72 -9.10
CA ASP A 66 16.40 -8.13 -9.98
C ASP A 66 17.57 -8.76 -9.18
N ASN A 67 17.24 -9.66 -8.25
CA ASN A 67 18.15 -10.31 -7.29
C ASN A 67 18.93 -9.37 -6.34
N THR A 68 18.55 -8.10 -6.26
CA THR A 68 19.14 -7.12 -5.34
C THR A 68 18.21 -6.88 -4.16
N GLU A 69 18.75 -6.95 -2.94
CA GLU A 69 17.99 -6.58 -1.74
C GLU A 69 17.55 -5.11 -1.78
N THR A 70 16.27 -4.89 -1.51
CA THR A 70 15.64 -3.57 -1.50
C THR A 70 14.66 -3.45 -0.34
N LEU A 71 14.43 -2.21 0.08
CA LEU A 71 13.50 -1.86 1.15
C LEU A 71 12.33 -1.05 0.56
N ILE A 72 11.14 -1.63 0.60
CA ILE A 72 9.91 -0.99 0.16
C ILE A 72 9.26 -0.31 1.36
N CYS A 73 9.30 1.01 1.42
CA CYS A 73 8.61 1.78 2.46
C CYS A 73 7.25 2.27 1.92
N LEU A 74 6.17 1.62 2.33
CA LEU A 74 4.81 1.82 1.81
C LEU A 74 4.24 3.22 2.11
N THR A 75 4.85 3.96 3.04
CA THR A 75 4.45 5.33 3.37
C THR A 75 5.14 6.39 2.52
N ARG A 76 6.21 6.02 1.78
CA ARG A 76 6.97 6.97 0.95
C ARG A 76 6.13 7.38 -0.26
N PRO A 77 5.99 8.70 -0.53
CA PRO A 77 5.24 9.19 -1.69
C PRO A 77 5.70 8.58 -3.03
N LYS A 78 7.00 8.31 -3.19
CA LYS A 78 7.56 7.66 -4.39
C LYS A 78 6.94 6.27 -4.63
N ILE A 79 6.91 5.42 -3.60
CA ILE A 79 6.33 4.07 -3.69
C ILE A 79 4.82 4.14 -3.97
N ILE A 80 4.13 5.08 -3.34
CA ILE A 80 2.68 5.30 -3.58
C ILE A 80 2.42 5.75 -5.01
N ALA A 81 3.25 6.65 -5.57
CA ALA A 81 3.15 7.04 -6.97
C ALA A 81 3.42 5.89 -7.94
N GLU A 82 4.39 5.02 -7.63
CA GLU A 82 4.68 3.81 -8.43
C GLU A 82 3.50 2.83 -8.40
N ILE A 83 2.93 2.58 -7.23
CA ILE A 83 1.71 1.75 -7.07
C ILE A 83 0.56 2.32 -7.89
N ILE A 84 0.26 3.63 -7.76
CA ILE A 84 -0.82 4.27 -8.53
C ILE A 84 -0.55 4.16 -10.03
N SER A 85 0.68 4.42 -10.46
CA SER A 85 1.06 4.31 -11.88
C SER A 85 0.82 2.90 -12.40
N PHE A 86 1.21 1.88 -11.63
CA PHE A 86 1.02 0.48 -11.99
C PHE A 86 -0.47 0.09 -12.05
N LEU A 87 -1.29 0.57 -11.12
CA LEU A 87 -2.75 0.34 -11.15
C LEU A 87 -3.41 0.99 -12.38
N LEU A 88 -2.90 2.14 -12.84
CA LEU A 88 -3.39 2.81 -14.03
C LEU A 88 -2.93 2.14 -15.33
N ASP A 89 -1.79 1.45 -15.33
CA ASP A 89 -1.28 0.69 -16.47
C ASP A 89 -2.00 -0.65 -16.67
N ASN A 90 -2.61 -1.19 -15.61
CA ASN A 90 -3.35 -2.43 -15.71
C ASN A 90 -4.62 -2.24 -16.54
N THR A 91 -4.90 -3.16 -17.47
CA THR A 91 -6.05 -3.09 -18.38
C THR A 91 -7.39 -2.99 -17.63
N ASP A 92 -7.45 -3.55 -16.43
CA ASP A 92 -8.56 -3.39 -15.50
C ASP A 92 -8.27 -2.26 -14.51
N ASN A 93 -8.53 -1.02 -14.92
CA ASN A 93 -8.43 0.13 -14.03
C ASN A 93 -9.34 -0.08 -12.79
N PRO A 94 -8.77 -0.15 -11.57
CA PRO A 94 -9.52 -0.45 -10.37
C PRO A 94 -10.27 0.78 -9.83
N PHE A 95 -10.14 1.97 -10.42
CA PHE A 95 -10.91 3.15 -10.03
C PHE A 95 -12.27 3.18 -10.74
N LYS A 96 -13.23 2.38 -10.25
CA LYS A 96 -14.60 2.34 -10.77
C LYS A 96 -15.51 3.29 -9.99
N LYS A 97 -16.21 4.18 -10.69
CA LYS A 97 -17.14 5.14 -10.11
C LYS A 97 -18.20 4.44 -9.25
N GLY A 98 -18.49 5.00 -8.07
CA GLY A 98 -19.46 4.46 -7.11
C GLY A 98 -19.04 3.16 -6.41
N HIS A 99 -17.81 2.69 -6.61
CA HIS A 99 -17.33 1.42 -6.06
C HIS A 99 -16.04 1.61 -5.24
N THR A 100 -15.95 0.87 -4.14
CA THR A 100 -14.68 0.66 -3.43
C THR A 100 -14.15 -0.70 -3.81
N ASN A 101 -13.09 -0.74 -4.60
CA ASN A 101 -12.39 -1.97 -4.95
C ASN A 101 -11.35 -2.28 -3.86
N VAL A 102 -11.47 -3.45 -3.23
CA VAL A 102 -10.56 -3.89 -2.18
C VAL A 102 -9.70 -5.02 -2.73
N LEU A 103 -8.38 -4.83 -2.71
CA LEU A 103 -7.41 -5.88 -2.97
C LEU A 103 -6.89 -6.40 -1.63
N ASN A 104 -7.45 -7.52 -1.16
CA ASN A 104 -7.14 -8.09 0.15
C ASN A 104 -5.73 -8.66 0.25
N ASP A 105 -5.05 -8.96 -0.85
CA ASP A 105 -3.65 -9.40 -0.85
C ASP A 105 -2.82 -8.55 -1.83
N ALA A 106 -2.51 -7.33 -1.39
CA ALA A 106 -1.72 -6.38 -2.16
C ALA A 106 -0.24 -6.75 -2.26
N MET A 107 0.23 -7.80 -1.57
CA MET A 107 1.58 -8.34 -1.81
C MET A 107 1.69 -8.89 -3.24
N ILE A 108 0.62 -9.47 -3.79
CA ILE A 108 0.55 -9.90 -5.20
C ILE A 108 0.80 -8.72 -6.15
N LEU A 109 0.40 -7.51 -5.79
CA LEU A 109 0.67 -6.30 -6.59
C LEU A 109 2.17 -6.03 -6.67
N LEU A 110 2.88 -6.13 -5.55
CA LEU A 110 4.33 -5.96 -5.51
C LEU A 110 5.04 -7.06 -6.32
N ASN A 111 4.55 -8.30 -6.26
CA ASN A 111 5.03 -9.38 -7.11
C ASN A 111 4.88 -9.06 -8.60
N LYS A 112 3.73 -8.54 -9.02
CA LYS A 112 3.49 -8.09 -10.40
C LYS A 112 4.35 -6.88 -10.80
N MET A 113 4.80 -6.08 -9.84
CA MET A 113 5.76 -4.98 -10.04
C MET A 113 7.23 -5.45 -10.09
N GLY A 114 7.48 -6.76 -10.00
CA GLY A 114 8.81 -7.36 -10.11
C GLY A 114 9.55 -7.51 -8.77
N TYR A 115 8.89 -7.27 -7.65
CA TYR A 115 9.46 -7.58 -6.34
C TYR A 115 9.24 -9.06 -6.00
N THR A 116 10.17 -9.66 -5.27
CA THR A 116 10.09 -11.05 -4.79
C THR A 116 10.56 -11.12 -3.35
N ASP A 117 10.38 -12.26 -2.67
CA ASP A 117 10.79 -12.46 -1.28
C ASP A 117 10.31 -11.35 -0.33
N LEU A 118 8.99 -11.10 -0.36
CA LEU A 118 8.35 -10.00 0.36
C LEU A 118 8.23 -10.32 1.86
N ASN A 119 9.09 -9.68 2.66
CA ASN A 119 9.18 -9.89 4.10
C ASN A 119 8.88 -8.58 4.85
N PRO A 120 7.69 -8.43 5.47
CA PRO A 120 7.38 -7.30 6.33
C PRO A 120 8.40 -7.12 7.45
N ILE A 121 8.80 -5.87 7.70
CA ILE A 121 9.64 -5.52 8.85
C ILE A 121 8.72 -5.03 9.96
N TRP A 122 8.66 -5.83 11.02
CA TRP A 122 7.80 -5.59 12.16
C TRP A 122 8.39 -4.58 13.13
N ILE A 123 7.58 -3.61 13.50
CA ILE A 123 7.88 -2.64 14.55
C ILE A 123 6.86 -2.80 15.68
N ARG A 124 7.32 -2.56 16.92
CA ARG A 124 6.45 -2.51 18.09
C ARG A 124 5.95 -1.08 18.27
N GLU A 125 4.64 -0.93 18.40
CA GLU A 125 4.00 0.33 18.77
C GLU A 125 3.26 0.19 20.11
N TRP A 126 3.13 1.32 20.83
CA TRP A 126 2.45 1.47 22.11
C TRP A 126 1.12 2.21 21.94
#